data_AF-A0A367PHI8-F1
#
_entry.id   AF-A0A367PHI8-F1
#
_cell.length_a   1.000
_cell.length_b   1.000
_cell.length_c   1.000
_cell.angle_alpha   90.00
_cell.angle_beta   90.00
_cell.angle_gamma   90.00
#
_symmetry.space_group_name_H-M   'P 1'
#
loop_
_entity.id
_entity.type
_entity.pdbx_description
1 polymer ?
#
loop_
_entity_poly.entity_id
_entity_poly.type
_entity_poly.pdbx_seq_one_letter_code
_entity_poly.pdbx_strand_id
1 'polypeptide(L)' 'MQKRTTSKHETVLAANPADCLESLEHISASLSCVLSLLEVESERSEACHGIHCLVVMIKLQLDRTAAEHFPSD' A
#
# COMPACT_ATOMS: atom_id res chain seq x y z
N MET A 1 -12.24 -45.77 -9.26
CA MET A 1 -12.10 -44.51 -8.49
C MET A 1 -10.70 -43.97 -8.71
N GLN A 2 -10.55 -42.91 -9.50
CA GLN A 2 -9.28 -42.20 -9.66
C GLN A 2 -9.53 -40.73 -9.34
N LYS A 3 -9.14 -40.31 -8.12
CA LYS A 3 -9.26 -38.92 -7.67
C LYS A 3 -8.30 -38.07 -8.49
N ARG A 4 -8.82 -37.34 -9.48
CA ARG A 4 -8.14 -36.15 -10.03
C ARG A 4 -8.26 -35.04 -9.00
N THR A 5 -7.24 -34.90 -8.17
CA THR A 5 -6.97 -33.64 -7.46
C THR A 5 -6.07 -32.80 -8.36
N THR A 6 -6.63 -32.24 -9.43
CA THR A 6 -5.95 -31.18 -10.19
C THR A 6 -6.11 -29.89 -9.39
N SER A 7 -5.05 -29.61 -8.64
CA SER A 7 -4.68 -28.37 -7.96
C SER A 7 -5.41 -27.13 -8.46
N LYS A 8 -6.25 -26.53 -7.59
CA LYS A 8 -6.87 -25.20 -7.76
C LYS A 8 -5.88 -24.05 -7.44
N HIS A 9 -4.58 -24.24 -7.67
CA HIS A 9 -3.53 -23.28 -7.29
C HIS A 9 -2.75 -22.68 -8.47
N GLU A 10 -3.29 -22.75 -9.69
CA GLU A 10 -2.61 -22.20 -10.87
C GLU A 10 -3.43 -21.11 -11.53
N THR A 11 -3.70 -20.05 -10.77
CA THR A 11 -3.96 -18.73 -11.37
C THR A 11 -3.58 -17.65 -10.36
N VAL A 12 -2.34 -17.71 -9.84
CA VAL A 12 -1.68 -16.46 -9.45
C VAL A 12 -1.38 -15.79 -10.78
N LEU A 13 -2.32 -14.95 -11.25
CA LEU A 13 -2.05 -14.01 -12.32
C LEU A 13 -0.79 -13.26 -11.89
N ALA A 14 0.33 -13.54 -12.56
CA ALA A 14 1.59 -12.86 -12.32
C ALA A 14 1.32 -11.38 -12.59
N ALA A 15 1.06 -10.62 -11.54
CA ALA A 15 0.82 -9.19 -11.65
C ALA A 15 2.10 -8.58 -12.26
N ASN A 16 1.92 -7.82 -13.34
CA ASN A 16 3.02 -7.15 -14.01
C ASN A 16 3.72 -6.24 -12.99
N PRO A 17 5.05 -6.37 -12.79
CA PRO A 17 5.81 -5.53 -11.86
C PRO A 17 5.57 -4.03 -12.06
N ALA A 18 5.39 -3.57 -13.30
CA ALA A 18 5.10 -2.17 -13.60
C ALA A 18 3.71 -1.74 -13.09
N ASP A 19 2.67 -2.53 -13.34
CA ASP A 19 1.30 -2.25 -12.87
C ASP A 19 1.24 -2.26 -11.33
N CYS A 20 2.02 -3.14 -10.70
CA CYS A 20 2.19 -3.16 -9.25
C CYS A 20 2.84 -1.87 -8.73
N LEU A 21 3.93 -1.42 -9.35
CA LEU A 21 4.61 -0.18 -8.94
C LEU A 21 3.70 1.03 -9.11
N GLU A 22 3.03 1.17 -10.26
CA GLU A 22 2.07 2.25 -10.51
C GLU A 22 0.95 2.25 -9.45
N SER A 23 0.44 1.07 -9.09
CA SER A 23 -0.56 0.95 -8.02
C SER A 23 -0.02 1.40 -6.66
N LEU A 24 1.23 1.05 -6.31
CA LEU A 24 1.87 1.47 -5.07
C LEU A 24 2.11 2.99 -5.04
N GLU A 25 2.56 3.58 -6.15
CA GLU A 25 2.73 5.02 -6.30
C GLU A 25 1.39 5.76 -6.15
N HIS A 26 0.33 5.25 -6.77
CA HIS A 26 -1.01 5.82 -6.66
C HIS A 26 -1.56 5.73 -5.22
N ILE A 27 -1.35 4.61 -4.53
CA ILE A 27 -1.71 4.48 -3.10
C ILE A 27 -0.89 5.47 -2.28
N SER A 28 0.41 5.60 -2.52
CA SER A 28 1.30 6.53 -1.81
C SER A 28 0.86 7.99 -1.99
N ALA A 29 0.48 8.39 -3.20
CA ALA A 29 -0.08 9.70 -3.49
C ALA A 29 -1.42 9.92 -2.77
N SER A 30 -2.30 8.91 -2.78
CA SER A 30 -3.58 8.96 -2.09
C SER A 30 -3.41 9.14 -0.58
N LEU A 31 -2.46 8.43 0.04
CA LEU A 31 -2.12 8.59 1.46
C LEU A 31 -1.57 9.99 1.75
N SER A 32 -0.81 10.58 0.83
CA SER A 32 -0.33 11.96 0.95
C SER A 32 -1.48 12.96 1.00
N CYS A 33 -2.50 12.79 0.15
CA CYS A 33 -3.71 13.61 0.20
C CYS A 33 -4.48 13.45 1.52
N VAL A 34 -4.62 12.22 2.02
CA VAL A 34 -5.26 11.95 3.32
C VAL A 34 -4.50 12.64 4.45
N LEU A 35 -3.16 12.60 4.44
CA LEU A 35 -2.32 13.30 5.41
C LEU A 35 -2.54 14.81 5.37
N SER A 36 -2.57 15.43 4.19
CA SER A 36 -2.86 16.87 4.05
C SER A 36 -4.23 17.26 4.63
N LEU A 37 -5.24 16.40 4.49
CA LEU A 37 -6.56 16.64 5.09
C LEU A 37 -6.53 16.48 6.62
N LEU A 38 -5.77 15.51 7.11
CA LEU A 38 -5.65 15.24 8.55
C LEU A 38 -4.77 16.26 9.28
N GLU A 39 -3.81 16.88 8.62
CA GLU A 39 -2.87 17.82 9.23
C GLU A 39 -3.61 18.92 10.00
N VAL A 40 -4.61 19.54 9.37
CA VAL A 40 -5.43 20.62 9.95
C VAL A 40 -6.26 20.16 11.16
N GLU A 41 -6.80 18.93 11.11
CA GLU A 41 -7.64 18.39 12.19
C GLU A 41 -6.83 17.72 13.31
N SER A 42 -5.60 17.30 13.02
CA SER A 42 -4.73 16.62 13.97
C SER A 42 -4.32 17.51 15.15
N GLU A 43 -4.17 18.82 14.91
CA GLU A 43 -3.87 19.80 15.96
C GLU A 43 -5.06 20.03 16.91
N ARG A 44 -6.27 19.68 16.47
CA ARG A 44 -7.53 20.01 17.15
C ARG A 44 -8.16 18.82 17.84
N SER A 45 -7.69 17.61 17.57
CA SER A 45 -8.27 16.36 18.04
C SER A 45 -7.20 15.29 18.23
N GLU A 46 -7.11 14.75 19.45
CA GLU A 46 -6.20 13.63 19.77
C GLU A 46 -6.47 12.39 18.90
N ALA A 47 -7.75 12.12 18.59
CA ALA A 47 -8.10 11.02 17.70
C ALA A 47 -7.58 11.26 16.27
N CYS A 48 -7.71 12.50 15.76
CA CYS A 48 -7.18 12.85 14.44
C CYS A 48 -5.65 12.83 14.43
N HIS A 49 -4.99 13.24 15.52
CA HIS A 49 -3.55 13.11 15.68
C HIS A 49 -3.10 11.63 15.65
N GLY A 50 -3.80 10.76 16.36
CA GLY A 50 -3.53 9.32 16.33
C GLY A 50 -3.67 8.73 14.92
N ILE A 51 -4.74 9.08 14.20
CA ILE A 51 -4.94 8.65 12.81
C ILE A 51 -3.84 9.20 11.90
N HIS A 52 -3.51 10.48 12.03
CA HIS A 52 -2.41 11.11 11.26
C HIS A 52 -1.10 10.34 11.45
N CYS A 53 -0.71 10.06 12.70
CA CYS A 53 0.50 9.28 13.00
C CYS A 53 0.47 7.88 12.40
N LEU A 54 -0.67 7.17 12.47
CA LEU A 54 -0.82 5.84 11.86
C LEU A 54 -0.67 5.90 10.34
N VAL A 55 -1.28 6.89 9.68
CA VAL A 55 -1.19 7.04 8.23
C VAL A 55 0.24 7.37 7.79
N VAL A 56 0.95 8.22 8.53
CA VAL A 56 2.39 8.50 8.29
C VAL A 56 3.20 7.21 8.35
N MET A 57 3.00 6.38 9.38
CA MET A 57 3.71 5.11 9.53
C MET A 57 3.44 4.15 8.37
N ILE A 58 2.17 4.01 7.97
CA ILE A 58 1.77 3.13 6.85
C ILE A 58 2.40 3.61 5.55
N LYS A 59 2.35 4.92 5.28
CA LYS A 59 2.96 5.50 4.07
C LYS A 59 4.47 5.27 4.05
N LEU A 60 5.16 5.49 5.16
CA LEU A 60 6.61 5.24 5.24
C LEU A 60 6.95 3.77 4.96
N GLN A 61 6.17 2.84 5.50
CA GLN A 61 6.36 1.41 5.24
C GLN A 61 6.09 1.06 3.77
N LEU A 62 5.04 1.64 3.18
CA LEU A 62 4.71 1.46 1.77
C LEU A 62 5.84 1.95 0.86
N ASP A 63 6.28 3.19 1.05
CA ASP A 63 7.33 3.81 0.23
C ASP A 63 8.66 3.05 0.35
N ARG A 64 9.00 2.61 1.56
CA ARG A 64 10.19 1.78 1.80
C ARG A 64 10.07 0.43 1.10
N THR A 65 8.93 -0.24 1.22
CA THR A 65 8.67 -1.54 0.58
C THR A 65 8.74 -1.40 -0.94
N ALA A 66 8.15 -0.33 -1.50
CA ALA A 66 8.24 -0.03 -2.92
C ALA A 66 9.69 0.18 -3.37
N ALA A 67 10.48 0.96 -2.65
CA ALA A 67 11.89 1.18 -2.97
C ALA A 67 12.75 -0.09 -2.84
N GLU A 68 12.47 -0.97 -1.87
CA GLU A 68 13.18 -2.24 -1.68
C GLU A 68 12.88 -3.25 -2.79
N HIS A 69 11.65 -3.26 -3.33
CA HIS A 69 11.21 -4.22 -4.35
C HIS A 69 11.27 -3.70 -5.79
N PHE A 70 11.26 -2.38 -5.99
CA PHE A 70 11.30 -1.70 -7.28
C PHE A 70 12.34 -0.57 -7.26
N PRO A 71 13.64 -0.92 -7.18
CA PRO A 71 14.70 0.09 -7.21
C PRO A 71 14.66 0.87 -8.53
N SER A 72 14.83 2.18 -8.46
CA SER A 72 15.07 3.00 -9.65
C SER A 72 16.49 2.73 -10.16
N ASP A 73 16.62 2.26 -11.41
CA ASP A 73 17.92 2.06 -12.09
C ASP A 73 18.73 3.36 -12.22
#